data_AF-A0A851C2H1-F1
#
_entry.id   AF-A0A851C2H1-F1
#
_cell.length_a   1.000
_cell.length_b   1.000
_cell.length_c   1.000
_cell.angle_alpha   90.00
_cell.angle_beta   90.00
_cell.angle_gamma   90.00
#
_symmetry.space_group_name_H-M   'P 1'
#
loop_
_entity.id
_entity.type
_entity.pdbx_description
1 polymer ?
#
loop_
_entity_poly.entity_id
_entity_poly.type
_entity_poly.pdbx_seq_one_letter_code
_entity_poly.pdbx_strand_id
1 'polypeptide(L)' 'SAGIGRTGTFIVIDILIDIIREKGVDCDIDVPKTIQMVRSQRSGMVQTEAQYRFIYMAVQHYIETLQRRIEEEQ' A
#
# COMPACT_ATOMS: atom_id res chain seq x y z
N SER A 1 13.65 -1.21 -17.96
CA SER A 1 12.67 -0.64 -17.00
C SER A 1 13.36 0.43 -16.20
N ALA A 2 12.73 1.57 -15.92
CA ALA A 2 13.33 2.67 -15.14
C ALA A 2 13.32 2.46 -13.62
N GLY A 3 12.59 1.45 -13.14
CA GLY A 3 12.55 1.09 -11.71
C GLY A 3 11.80 2.07 -10.82
N ILE A 4 10.84 2.84 -11.35
CA ILE A 4 10.11 3.87 -10.59
C ILE A 4 8.58 3.67 -10.56
N GLY A 5 7.95 3.24 -11.68
CA GLY A 5 6.50 2.97 -11.70
C GLY A 5 6.12 1.72 -10.90
N ARG A 6 6.33 0.53 -11.49
CA ARG A 6 6.01 -0.76 -10.85
C ARG A 6 6.75 -0.95 -9.53
N THR A 7 8.05 -0.68 -9.49
CA THR A 7 8.86 -0.79 -8.26
C THR A 7 8.29 0.08 -7.14
N GLY A 8 7.98 1.35 -7.40
CA GLY A 8 7.38 2.21 -6.38
C GLY A 8 5.99 1.77 -5.96
N THR A 9 5.21 1.19 -6.87
CA THR A 9 3.89 0.64 -6.55
C THR A 9 4.00 -0.49 -5.53
N PHE A 10 4.91 -1.44 -5.76
CA PHE A 10 5.11 -2.58 -4.84
C PHE A 10 5.67 -2.13 -3.49
N ILE A 11 6.66 -1.23 -3.48
CA ILE A 11 7.22 -0.70 -2.21
C ILE A 11 6.15 -0.02 -1.37
N VAL A 12 5.29 0.81 -1.97
CA VAL A 12 4.23 1.51 -1.23
C VAL A 12 3.20 0.53 -0.68
N ILE A 13 2.79 -0.49 -1.46
CA ILE A 13 1.87 -1.53 -0.99
C ILE A 13 2.47 -2.28 0.20
N ASP A 14 3.74 -2.67 0.11
CA ASP A 14 4.44 -3.41 1.15
C ASP A 14 4.51 -2.62 2.46
N ILE A 15 4.91 -1.34 2.41
CA ILE A 15 4.92 -0.43 3.57
C ILE A 15 3.55 -0.34 4.23
N LEU A 16 2.48 -0.19 3.44
CA LEU A 16 1.13 -0.04 3.98
C LEU A 16 0.63 -1.34 4.62
N ILE A 17 0.92 -2.49 4.00
CA ILE A 17 0.59 -3.80 4.57
C ILE A 17 1.32 -4.02 5.90
N ASP A 18 2.61 -3.66 5.99
CA ASP A 18 3.36 -3.80 7.24
C ASP A 18 2.82 -2.90 8.35
N ILE A 19 2.41 -1.66 8.03
CA ILE A 19 1.72 -0.79 8.98
C ILE A 19 0.43 -1.45 9.51
N ILE A 20 -0.37 -2.05 8.62
CA ILE A 20 -1.62 -2.73 8.99
C ILE A 20 -1.34 -3.97 9.85
N ARG A 21 -0.28 -4.74 9.52
CA ARG A 21 0.12 -5.91 10.32
C ARG A 21 0.57 -5.54 11.72
N GLU A 22 1.31 -4.44 11.86
CA GLU A 22 1.82 -3.98 13.15
C GLU A 22 0.75 -3.33 14.02
N LYS A 23 -0.17 -2.56 13.41
CA LYS A 23 -1.14 -1.71 14.14
C LYS A 23 -2.57 -2.24 14.13
N GLY A 24 -2.88 -3.23 13.32
CA GLY A 24 -4.22 -3.78 13.13
C GLY A 24 -5.01 -3.13 11.98
N VAL A 25 -6.16 -3.74 11.67
CA VAL A 25 -7.02 -3.36 10.53
C VAL A 25 -7.67 -1.98 10.68
N ASP A 26 -7.84 -1.50 11.91
CA ASP A 26 -8.47 -0.21 12.21
C ASP A 26 -7.47 0.95 12.28
N CYS A 27 -6.23 0.75 11.82
CA CYS A 27 -5.21 1.80 11.85
C CYS A 27 -5.37 2.84 10.74
N ASP A 28 -4.93 4.07 11.01
CA ASP A 28 -4.90 5.12 10.00
C ASP A 28 -3.82 4.84 8.94
N ILE A 29 -4.23 4.85 7.67
CA ILE A 29 -3.35 4.73 6.50
C ILE A 29 -3.45 5.98 5.61
N ASP A 30 -2.30 6.44 5.11
CA ASP A 30 -2.22 7.62 4.24
C ASP A 30 -1.39 7.29 2.99
N VAL A 31 -2.09 6.91 1.91
CA VAL A 31 -1.46 6.54 0.63
C VAL A 31 -0.72 7.73 -0.01
N PRO A 32 -1.31 8.93 -0.17
CA PRO A 32 -0.59 10.09 -0.72
C PRO A 32 0.71 10.40 0.03
N LYS A 33 0.67 10.43 1.36
CA LYS A 33 1.85 10.71 2.20
C LYS A 33 2.90 9.62 2.07
N THR A 34 2.51 8.35 1.99
CA THR A 34 3.42 7.22 1.78
C THR A 34 4.11 7.30 0.41
N ILE A 35 3.36 7.65 -0.64
CA ILE A 35 3.94 7.88 -1.98
C ILE A 35 4.90 9.07 -1.96
N GLN A 36 4.54 10.18 -1.31
CA GLN A 36 5.40 11.35 -1.17
C GLN A 36 6.70 11.02 -0.43
N MET A 37 6.63 10.22 0.63
CA MET A 37 7.80 9.70 1.35
C MET A 37 8.70 8.85 0.45
N VAL A 38 8.15 7.92 -0.34
CA VAL A 38 8.97 7.10 -1.24
C VAL A 38 9.57 7.96 -2.38
N ARG A 39 8.83 8.97 -2.85
CA ARG A 39 9.31 9.93 -3.86
C ARG A 39 10.44 10.83 -3.36
N SER A 40 10.52 11.11 -2.06
CA SER A 40 11.63 11.89 -1.49
C SER A 40 12.95 11.12 -1.50
N GLN A 41 12.90 9.78 -1.48
CA GLN A 41 14.08 8.92 -1.57
C GLN A 41 14.49 8.63 -3.02
N ARG A 42 13.51 8.52 -3.93
CA ARG A 42 13.75 8.38 -5.37
C ARG A 42 12.66 9.09 -6.16
N SER A 43 13.05 10.09 -6.95
CA SER A 43 12.09 10.86 -7.74
C SER A 43 11.30 9.98 -8.72
N GLY A 44 10.03 10.32 -8.92
CA GLY A 44 9.15 9.68 -9.92
C GLY A 44 8.57 8.33 -9.53
N MET A 45 8.71 7.89 -8.27
CA MET A 45 8.11 6.65 -7.78
C MET A 45 6.58 6.70 -7.89
N VAL A 46 5.97 5.60 -8.37
CA VAL A 46 4.54 5.52 -8.77
C VAL A 46 4.22 6.54 -9.87
N GLN A 47 4.20 6.10 -11.12
CA GLN A 47 4.23 6.98 -12.29
C GLN A 47 2.86 7.27 -12.90
N THR A 48 1.91 6.34 -12.79
CA THR A 48 0.62 6.46 -13.47
C THR A 48 -0.53 6.45 -12.49
N GLU A 49 -1.64 7.07 -12.89
CA GLU A 49 -2.89 7.03 -12.14
C GLU A 49 -3.39 5.59 -11.93
N ALA A 50 -3.19 4.71 -12.92
CA ALA A 50 -3.53 3.29 -12.78
C ALA A 50 -2.74 2.61 -11.66
N GLN A 51 -1.45 2.93 -11.50
CA GLN A 51 -0.63 2.42 -10.39
C GLN A 51 -1.11 2.99 -9.04
N TYR A 52 -1.43 4.28 -9.00
CA TYR A 52 -2.00 4.93 -7.82
C TYR A 52 -3.29 4.24 -7.37
N ARG A 53 -4.26 4.04 -8.28
CA ARG A 53 -5.50 3.30 -8.00
C ARG A 53 -5.23 1.87 -7.57
N PHE A 54 -4.27 1.20 -8.20
CA PHE A 54 -3.92 -0.18 -7.87
C PHE A 54 -3.42 -0.32 -6.42
N ILE A 55 -2.72 0.66 -5.87
CA ILE A 55 -2.31 0.66 -4.45
C ILE A 55 -3.53 0.58 -3.54
N TYR A 56 -4.54 1.43 -3.76
CA TYR A 56 -5.78 1.39 -2.99
C TYR A 56 -6.49 0.05 -3.12
N MET A 57 -6.64 -0.46 -4.34
CA MET A 57 -7.30 -1.75 -4.57
C MET A 57 -6.58 -2.90 -3.86
N ALA A 58 -5.24 -2.92 -3.92
CA ALA A 58 -4.43 -3.96 -3.29
C ALA A 58 -4.54 -3.92 -1.76
N VAL A 59 -4.44 -2.72 -1.16
CA VAL A 59 -4.55 -2.54 0.29
C VAL A 59 -5.96 -2.84 0.79
N GLN A 60 -6.99 -2.39 0.08
CA GLN A 60 -8.39 -2.74 0.40
C GLN A 60 -8.59 -4.26 0.36
N HIS A 61 -8.16 -4.93 -0.71
CA HIS A 61 -8.30 -6.37 -0.83
C HIS A 61 -7.56 -7.12 0.28
N TYR A 62 -6.39 -6.62 0.71
CA TYR A 62 -5.65 -7.16 1.84
C TYR A 62 -6.45 -7.05 3.14
N ILE A 63 -7.01 -5.87 3.45
CA ILE A 63 -7.82 -5.62 4.66
C ILE A 63 -9.06 -6.53 4.67
N GLU A 64 -9.82 -6.58 3.58
CA GLU A 64 -11.02 -7.42 3.46
C GLU A 64 -10.72 -8.91 3.64
N THR A 65 -9.54 -9.35 3.18
CA THR A 65 -9.10 -10.74 3.33
C THR A 65 -8.68 -11.03 4.77
N LEU A 66 -8.01 -10.07 5.41
CA LEU A 66 -7.56 -10.20 6.79
C LEU A 66 -8.75 -10.18 7.77
N GLN A 67 -9.72 -9.29 7.58
CA GLN A 67 -10.94 -9.22 8.39
C GLN A 67 -11.73 -10.53 8.34
N ARG A 68 -11.96 -11.08 7.14
CA ARG A 68 -12.66 -12.38 6.99
C ARG A 68 -11.96 -13.52 7.75
N ARG A 69 -10.62 -13.57 7.72
CA ARG A 69 -9.87 -14.58 8.47
C ARG A 69 -10.01 -14.41 9.98
N ILE A 70 -10.00 -13.16 10.46
CA ILE A 70 -10.19 -12.86 11.89
C ILE A 70 -11.60 -13.29 12.32
N GLU A 71 -12.62 -13.06 11.50
CA GLU A 71 -14.01 -13.48 11.77
C GLU A 71 -14.16 -15.01 11.78
N GLU A 72 -13.45 -15.74 10.90
CA GLU A 72 -13.46 -17.21 10.86
C GLU A 72 -12.75 -17.87 12.05
N GLU A 73 -11.83 -17.14 12.71
CA GLU A 73 -11.07 -17.61 13.88
C GLU A 73 -11.75 -17.29 15.23
N GLN A 74 -12.83 -16.50 15.23
CA GLN A 74 -13.63 -16.14 16.41
C GLN A 74 -14.78 -17.12 16.67
#